data_AF-A0A3N6DB45-F1
#
_entry.id   AF-A0A3N6DB45-F1
#
_cell.length_a   1.000
_cell.length_b   1.000
_cell.length_c   1.000
_cell.angle_alpha   90.00
_cell.angle_beta   90.00
_cell.angle_gamma   90.00
#
_symmetry.space_group_name_H-M   'P 1'
#
loop_
_entity.id
_entity.type
_entity.pdbx_description
1 polymer ?
#
loop_
_entity_poly.entity_id
_entity_poly.type
_entity_poly.pdbx_seq_one_letter_code
_entity_poly.pdbx_strand_id
1 'polypeptide(L)' 'MLSRAIDSMYYLHADDIIEPLHLENGRLRVPTGPGLGVSVDEDKLRHYAAVNEREGDLTG' A
#
# COMPACT_ATOMS: atom_id res chain seq x y z
N MET A 1 20.66 -14.10 -2.22
CA MET A 1 19.35 -14.66 -1.81
C MET A 1 18.34 -13.52 -1.92
N LEU A 2 17.36 -13.61 -2.82
CA LEU A 2 16.33 -12.57 -2.93
C LEU A 2 15.47 -12.63 -1.66
N SER A 3 15.57 -11.59 -0.84
CA SER A 3 14.94 -11.53 0.48
C SER A 3 13.51 -10.99 0.44
N ARG A 4 12.87 -10.92 -0.74
CA ARG A 4 11.52 -10.38 -0.96
C ARG A 4 10.82 -11.18 -2.06
N ALA A 5 9.50 -11.27 -1.99
CA ALA A 5 8.70 -11.84 -3.08
C ALA A 5 8.87 -10.99 -4.34
N ILE A 6 9.13 -11.63 -5.49
CA ILE A 6 9.50 -10.92 -6.71
C ILE A 6 8.29 -10.24 -7.39
N ASP A 7 7.08 -10.75 -7.17
CA ASP A 7 5.83 -10.30 -7.82
C ASP A 7 4.94 -9.43 -6.91
N SER A 8 5.51 -8.83 -5.86
CA SER A 8 4.81 -7.84 -5.04
C SER A 8 5.55 -6.51 -5.10
N MET A 9 4.91 -5.47 -5.63
CA MET A 9 5.49 -4.13 -5.68
C MET A 9 5.38 -3.38 -4.34
N TYR A 10 4.78 -4.00 -3.31
CA TYR A 10 4.48 -3.35 -2.03
C TYR A 10 5.73 -2.76 -1.34
N TYR A 11 6.87 -3.43 -1.46
CA TYR A 11 8.12 -2.94 -0.87
C TYR A 11 8.74 -1.75 -1.62
N LEU A 12 8.18 -1.36 -2.76
CA LEU A 12 8.58 -0.19 -3.54
C LEU A 12 7.68 1.02 -3.28
N HIS A 13 6.56 0.84 -2.58
CA HIS A 13 5.67 1.95 -2.23
C HIS A 13 6.35 2.84 -1.19
N ALA A 14 6.33 4.15 -1.44
CA ALA A 14 6.87 5.14 -0.50
C ALA A 14 5.87 5.48 0.62
N ASP A 15 4.56 5.32 0.35
CA ASP A 15 3.47 5.57 1.28
C ASP A 15 2.22 4.75 0.87
N ASP A 16 1.21 4.72 1.74
CA ASP A 16 -0.02 3.95 1.57
C ASP A 16 -1.24 4.70 2.15
N ILE A 17 -2.44 4.40 1.63
CA ILE A 17 -3.73 4.93 2.12
C ILE A 17 -4.32 4.08 3.27
N ILE A 18 -3.58 3.08 3.74
CA ILE A 18 -3.86 2.31 4.94
C ILE A 18 -2.63 2.32 5.85
N GLU A 19 -2.79 1.82 7.08
CA GLU A 19 -1.63 1.48 7.91
C GLU A 19 -0.76 0.42 7.20
N PRO A 20 0.59 0.60 7.15
CA PRO A 20 1.46 -0.30 6.40
C PRO A 20 1.35 -1.76 6.84
N LEU A 21 1.29 -2.65 5.86
CA LEU A 21 1.28 -4.09 6.10
C LEU A 21 2.63 -4.54 6.69
N HIS A 22 2.56 -5.49 7.61
CA HIS A 22 3.76 -6.00 8.28
C HIS A 22 4.60 -6.87 7.34
N LEU A 23 5.68 -6.28 6.82
CA LEU A 23 6.68 -6.94 5.97
C LEU A 23 7.93 -7.29 6.78
N GLU A 24 8.16 -8.58 7.02
CA GLU A 24 9.31 -9.07 7.78
C GLU A 24 9.96 -10.25 7.05
N ASN A 25 11.30 -10.23 6.94
CA ASN A 25 12.08 -11.29 6.29
C ASN A 25 11.54 -11.68 4.89
N GLY A 26 11.08 -10.67 4.12
CA GLY A 26 10.56 -10.88 2.78
C GLY A 26 9.14 -11.39 2.67
N ARG A 27 8.43 -11.47 3.80
CA ARG A 27 7.08 -12.04 3.89
C ARG A 27 6.12 -11.00 4.43
N LEU A 28 5.00 -10.83 3.73
CA LEU A 28 3.87 -10.05 4.23
C LEU A 28 3.04 -10.92 5.16
N ARG A 29 2.75 -10.41 6.36
CA ARG A 29 1.81 -11.04 7.28
C ARG A 29 0.38 -10.73 6.83
N VAL A 30 -0.46 -11.76 6.75
CA VAL A 30 -1.90 -11.58 6.47
C VAL A 30 -2.54 -10.82 7.64
N PRO A 31 -3.22 -9.69 7.39
CA PRO A 31 -3.91 -8.95 8.44
C PRO A 31 -5.02 -9.77 9.09
N THR A 32 -5.33 -9.46 10.34
CA THR A 32 -6.36 -10.16 11.13
C THR A 32 -7.48 -9.20 11.48
N GLY A 33 -8.70 -9.73 11.61
CA GLY A 33 -9.89 -8.96 11.96
C GLY A 33 -10.97 -9.06 10.88
N PRO A 34 -12.09 -8.35 11.04
CA PRO A 34 -13.18 -8.35 10.05
C PRO A 34 -12.75 -7.83 8.68
N GLY A 35 -13.36 -8.36 7.62
CA GLY A 35 -13.08 -7.94 6.25
C GLY A 35 -11.63 -8.21 5.85
N LEU A 36 -10.95 -7.17 5.33
CA LEU A 36 -9.53 -7.25 4.93
C LEU A 36 -8.55 -7.04 6.09
N GLY A 37 -9.03 -6.67 7.30
CA GLY A 37 -8.18 -6.42 8.46
C GLY A 37 -7.29 -5.17 8.36
N VAL A 38 -7.73 -4.16 7.59
CA VAL A 38 -7.01 -2.89 7.41
C VAL A 38 -7.88 -1.70 7.84
N SER A 39 -7.25 -0.60 8.21
CA SER A 39 -7.90 0.68 8.49
C SER A 39 -7.45 1.69 7.45
N VAL A 40 -8.40 2.39 6.83
CA VAL A 40 -8.15 3.39 5.79
C VAL A 40 -7.82 4.72 6.43
N ASP A 41 -6.75 5.36 5.98
CA ASP A 41 -6.44 6.76 6.24
C ASP A 41 -7.18 7.62 5.20
N GLU A 42 -8.34 8.15 5.60
CA GLU A 42 -9.17 8.95 4.69
C GLU A 42 -8.54 10.30 4.33
N ASP A 43 -7.63 10.83 5.15
CA ASP A 43 -6.92 12.07 4.84
C ASP A 43 -5.93 11.83 3.70
N LYS A 44 -5.16 10.73 3.77
CA LYS A 44 -4.28 10.32 2.67
C LYS A 44 -5.05 9.96 1.41
N LEU A 45 -6.21 9.30 1.54
CA LEU A 45 -7.06 9.01 0.40
C LEU A 45 -7.46 10.30 -0.34
N ARG A 46 -7.95 11.31 0.41
CA ARG A 46 -8.27 12.63 -0.16
C ARG A 46 -7.05 13.30 -0.78
N HIS A 47 -5.90 13.22 -0.12
CA HIS A 47 -4.65 13.78 -0.62
C HIS A 47 -4.26 13.18 -1.98
N TYR A 48 -4.16 11.86 -2.08
CA TYR A 48 -3.75 11.19 -3.31
C TYR A 48 -4.80 11.28 -4.43
N ALA A 49 -6.09 11.39 -4.09
CA ALA A 49 -7.12 11.72 -5.09
C ALA A 49 -6.89 13.11 -5.70
N ALA A 50 -6.59 14.13 -4.88
CA ALA A 50 -6.28 15.48 -5.37
C ALA A 50 -4.96 15.54 -6.15
N VAL A 51 -3.98 14.70 -5.81
CA VAL A 51 -2.75 14.54 -6.61
C VAL A 51 -3.08 14.03 -8.00
N ASN A 52 -3.91 12.97 -8.11
CA ASN A 52 -4.34 12.44 -9.40
C ASN A 52 -5.14 13.46 -10.22
N GLU A 53 -6.04 14.22 -9.58
CA GLU A 53 -6.81 15.27 -10.27
C GLU A 53 -5.89 16.35 -10.89
N ARG A 54 -4.80 16.71 -10.20
CA ARG A 54 -3.83 17.70 -10.68
C ARG A 54 -2.89 17.14 -11.76
N GLU A 55 -2.44 15.90 -11.60
CA GLU A 55 -1.33 15.34 -12.38
C GLU A 55 -1.78 14.39 -13.49
N GLY A 56 -3.00 13.89 -13.42
CA GLY A 56 -3.55 12.88 -14.33
C GLY A 56 -3.08 11.47 -14.00
N ASP A 57 -3.67 10.51 -14.72
CA ASP A 57 -3.40 9.09 -14.52
C ASP A 57 -1.98 8.73 -15.01
N LEU A 58 -1.25 7.96 -14.19
CA LEU A 58 0.11 7.49 -14.51
C LEU A 58 0.14 6.05 -15.06
N THR A 59 -1.01 5.46 -15.39
CA THR A 59 -1.15 4.04 -15.73
C THR A 59 -1.74 3.79 -17.12
N GLY A 60 -1.72 4.81 -18.00
CA GLY A 60 -2.23 4.75 -19.38
C GLY A 60 -1.20 4.36 -20.42
#